data_AF-A0A2G5CWW7-F1
#
_entry.id   AF-A0A2G5CWW7-F1
#
_cell.length_a   1.000
_cell.length_b   1.000
_cell.length_c   1.000
_cell.angle_alpha   90.00
_cell.angle_beta   90.00
_cell.angle_gamma   90.00
#
_symmetry.space_group_name_H-M   'P 1'
#
loop_
_entity.id
_entity.type
_entity.pdbx_description
1 polymer ?
#
loop_
_entity_poly.entity_id
_entity_poly.type
_entity_poly.pdbx_seq_one_letter_code
_entity_poly.pdbx_strand_id
1 'polypeptide(L)'
;MAAYAAMKPAKAGFEEPPKDEHRIRITLSSKNVKNLEKVCADLVRGAKDKQLRVKGPVRMPTKVLNITTRKSPCGEGNLSFSLFLYYPLS
;
A
#
# COMPACT_ATOMS: atom_id res chain seq x y z
N MET A 1 -8.67 -12.50 -71.15
CA MET A 1 -8.21 -13.66 -70.37
C MET A 1 -7.27 -13.13 -69.29
N ALA A 2 -7.53 -13.50 -68.02
CA ALA A 2 -6.80 -13.23 -66.77
C ALA A 2 -6.57 -11.74 -66.38
N ALA A 3 -7.46 -11.09 -65.62
CA ALA A 3 -7.77 -11.22 -64.18
C ALA A 3 -6.76 -10.51 -63.25
N TYR A 4 -7.22 -9.36 -62.74
CA TYR A 4 -6.73 -8.49 -61.66
C TYR A 4 -5.66 -9.06 -60.71
N ALA A 5 -4.55 -8.32 -60.59
CA ALA A 5 -3.59 -8.46 -59.51
C ALA A 5 -4.23 -8.03 -58.19
N ALA A 6 -4.65 -9.00 -57.38
CA ALA A 6 -5.22 -8.80 -56.07
C ALA A 6 -4.16 -8.35 -55.05
N MET A 7 -4.41 -7.18 -54.48
CA MET A 7 -3.83 -6.62 -53.26
C MET A 7 -3.63 -7.64 -52.13
N LYS A 8 -2.48 -7.51 -51.45
CA LYS A 8 -2.09 -8.20 -50.20
C LYS A 8 -3.17 -8.13 -49.12
N PRO A 9 -3.24 -9.17 -48.27
CA PRO A 9 -3.36 -8.94 -46.84
C PRO A 9 -2.05 -9.36 -46.16
N ALA A 10 -1.32 -8.37 -45.65
CA ALA A 10 -0.31 -8.60 -44.65
C ALA A 10 -0.99 -9.30 -43.46
N LYS A 11 -0.38 -10.40 -43.00
CA LYS A 11 -0.83 -11.22 -41.88
C LYS A 11 -1.03 -10.34 -40.64
N ALA A 12 -2.27 -9.92 -40.40
CA ALA A 12 -2.71 -9.26 -39.18
C ALA A 12 -2.79 -10.33 -38.09
N GLY A 13 -1.80 -10.35 -37.20
CA GLY A 13 -1.73 -11.35 -36.15
C GLY A 13 -0.37 -11.40 -35.49
N PHE A 14 0.17 -10.24 -35.13
CA PHE A 14 1.06 -10.17 -33.98
C PHE A 14 0.16 -9.69 -32.84
N GLU A 15 -0.60 -10.61 -32.25
CA GLU A 15 -1.17 -10.37 -30.93
C GLU A 15 0.04 -10.30 -30.00
N GLU A 16 0.46 -9.08 -29.67
CA GLU A 16 1.38 -8.85 -28.56
C GLU A 16 0.81 -9.60 -27.36
N PRO A 17 1.61 -10.47 -26.69
CA PRO A 17 1.11 -11.15 -25.50
C PRO A 17 0.59 -10.08 -24.54
N PRO A 18 -0.61 -10.29 -23.93
CA PRO A 18 -1.16 -9.31 -23.01
C PRO A 18 -0.11 -9.03 -21.95
N LYS A 19 0.42 -7.81 -21.93
CA LYS A 19 1.38 -7.39 -20.91
C LYS A 19 0.66 -7.54 -19.57
N ASP A 20 1.02 -8.55 -18.80
CA ASP A 20 0.50 -8.77 -17.46
C ASP A 20 0.82 -7.52 -16.62
N GLU A 21 -0.18 -6.65 -16.48
CA GLU A 21 -0.06 -5.41 -15.74
C GLU A 21 -0.08 -5.75 -14.25
N HIS A 22 1.09 -6.02 -13.66
CA HIS A 22 1.21 -6.33 -12.23
C HIS A 22 0.87 -5.11 -11.37
N ARG A 23 -0.30 -5.14 -10.74
CA ARG A 23 -0.78 -4.09 -9.82
C ARG A 23 -0.39 -4.43 -8.39
N ILE A 24 0.65 -3.78 -7.88
CA ILE A 24 1.15 -3.95 -6.52
C ILE A 24 0.48 -2.94 -5.59
N ARG A 25 0.07 -3.38 -4.40
CA ARG A 25 -0.38 -2.50 -3.30
C ARG A 25 0.62 -2.58 -2.16
N ILE A 26 1.16 -1.44 -1.75
CA ILE A 26 2.13 -1.33 -0.66
C ILE A 26 1.41 -0.70 0.54
N THR A 27 1.34 -1.43 1.65
CA THR A 27 0.80 -0.92 2.93
C THR A 27 1.96 -0.68 3.87
N LEU A 28 2.11 0.56 4.35
CA LEU A 28 3.12 0.93 5.34
C LEU A 28 2.44 1.10 6.70
N SER A 29 2.87 0.33 7.68
CA SER A 29 2.36 0.37 9.06
C SER A 29 3.49 0.77 10.01
N SER A 30 3.32 1.83 10.80
CA SER A 30 4.28 2.21 11.85
C SER A 30 3.60 2.94 13.01
N LYS A 31 4.25 2.95 14.17
CA LYS A 31 3.82 3.71 15.36
C LYS A 31 4.18 5.19 15.27
N ASN A 32 5.19 5.55 14.47
CA ASN A 32 5.67 6.93 14.36
C ASN A 32 5.26 7.55 13.02
N VAL A 33 4.31 8.48 13.08
CA VAL A 33 3.75 9.15 11.90
C VAL A 33 4.81 9.95 11.13
N LYS A 34 5.71 10.64 11.83
CA LYS A 34 6.72 11.51 11.19
C LYS A 34 7.69 10.72 10.30
N ASN A 35 8.07 9.53 10.75
CA ASN A 35 8.96 8.67 9.97
C ASN A 35 8.22 8.01 8.80
N LEU A 36 6.95 7.63 8.99
CA LEU A 36 6.13 7.03 7.95
C LEU A 36 5.86 8.02 6.79
N GLU A 37 5.65 9.29 7.09
CA GLU A 37 5.47 10.33 6.05
C GLU A 37 6.73 10.56 5.23
N LYS A 38 7.91 10.57 5.85
CA LYS A 38 9.20 10.68 5.14
C LYS A 38 9.40 9.52 4.17
N VAL A 39 9.25 8.29 4.66
CA VAL A 39 9.42 7.07 3.83
C VAL A 39 8.39 7.04 2.69
N CYS A 40 7.15 7.45 2.96
CA CYS A 40 6.11 7.53 1.95
C CYS A 40 6.46 8.53 0.84
N ALA A 41 6.96 9.72 1.21
CA ALA A 41 7.38 10.73 0.25
C ALA A 41 8.55 10.25 -0.63
N ASP A 42 9.55 9.60 -0.03
CA ASP A 42 10.71 9.07 -0.74
C ASP A 42 10.32 7.97 -1.73
N LEU A 43 9.39 7.09 -1.34
CA LEU A 43 8.89 6.02 -2.20
C LEU A 43 8.11 6.57 -3.40
N VAL A 44 7.24 7.57 -3.16
CA VAL A 44 6.48 8.23 -4.23
C VAL A 44 7.40 8.97 -5.18
N ARG A 45 8.46 9.63 -4.67
CA ARG A 45 9.48 10.28 -5.49
C ARG A 45 10.22 9.27 -6.37
N GLY A 46 10.76 8.21 -5.78
CA GLY A 46 11.49 7.17 -6.53
C GLY A 46 10.63 6.44 -7.55
N ALA A 47 9.33 6.29 -7.32
CA ALA A 47 8.40 5.71 -8.28
C ALA A 47 8.10 6.65 -9.46
N LYS A 48 8.03 7.96 -9.23
CA LYS A 48 7.89 8.97 -10.30
C LYS A 48 9.15 9.05 -11.16
N ASP A 49 10.33 8.95 -10.55
CA ASP A 49 11.61 8.95 -11.28
C ASP A 49 11.71 7.74 -12.24
N LYS A 50 11.16 6.59 -11.84
CA LYS A 50 11.06 5.37 -12.66
C LYS A 50 9.86 5.35 -13.62
N GLN A 51 9.11 6.44 -13.72
CA GLN A 51 7.94 6.58 -14.60
C GLN A 51 6.85 5.51 -14.38
N LEU A 52 6.69 5.04 -13.14
CA LEU A 52 5.62 4.11 -12.77
C LEU A 52 4.30 4.84 -12.53
N ARG A 53 3.17 4.19 -12.86
CA ARG A 53 1.84 4.73 -12.54
C ARG A 53 1.55 4.56 -11.05
N VAL A 54 1.57 5.65 -10.29
CA VAL A 54 1.36 5.64 -8.84
C VAL A 54 -0.04 6.14 -8.50
N LYS A 55 -0.78 5.36 -7.70
CA LYS A 55 -1.92 5.86 -6.93
C LYS A 55 -1.37 6.47 -5.63
N GLY A 56 -1.79 7.69 -5.31
CA GLY A 56 -1.28 8.43 -4.15
C GLY A 56 -1.48 7.69 -2.82
N PRO A 57 -0.78 8.10 -1.75
CA PRO A 57 -0.87 7.44 -0.46
C PRO A 57 -2.28 7.59 0.14
N VAL A 58 -2.96 6.46 0.35
CA VAL A 58 -4.24 6.41 1.03
C VAL A 58 -3.99 6.23 2.53
N ARG A 59 -4.36 7.22 3.33
CA ARG A 59 -4.21 7.14 4.79
C ARG A 59 -5.36 6.32 5.37
N MET A 60 -5.02 5.21 6.00
CA MET A 60 -5.95 4.45 6.82
C MET A 60 -6.17 5.17 8.16
N PRO A 61 -7.37 5.06 8.77
CA PRO A 61 -7.63 5.66 10.07
C PRO A 61 -6.70 5.07 11.13
N THR A 62 -6.11 5.93 11.95
CA THR A 62 -5.27 5.51 13.08
C THR A 62 -6.14 4.90 14.17
N LYS A 63 -5.86 3.64 14.53
CA LYS A 63 -6.50 3.01 15.68
C LYS A 63 -5.69 3.34 16.93
N VAL A 64 -6.39 3.66 18.02
CA VAL A 64 -5.79 3.80 19.36
C VAL A 64 -6.27 2.62 20.18
N LEU A 65 -5.36 1.77 20.67
CA LEU A 65 -5.72 0.72 21.62
C LEU A 65 -5.45 1.21 23.03
N ASN A 66 -6.51 1.19 23.83
CA ASN A 66 -6.46 1.52 25.24
C ASN A 66 -6.44 0.19 26.01
N ILE A 67 -5.29 -0.15 26.59
CA ILE A 67 -5.19 -1.27 27.53
C ILE A 67 -5.22 -0.68 28.94
N THR A 68 -6.30 -0.96 29.68
CA THR A 68 -6.42 -0.57 31.09
C THR A 68 -6.08 -1.78 31.94
N THR A 69 -5.02 -1.67 32.74
CA THR A 69 -4.63 -2.72 33.70
C THR A 69 -4.68 -2.18 35.11
N ARG A 70 -4.89 -3.06 36.09
CA ARG A 70 -4.70 -2.71 37.50
C ARG A 70 -3.21 -2.48 37.74
N LYS A 71 -2.86 -1.43 38.49
CA LYS A 71 -1.45 -1.14 38.83
C LYS A 71 -0.86 -2.25 39.71
N SER A 72 -1.65 -2.78 40.63
CA SER A 72 -1.21 -3.79 41.59
C SER A 72 -1.34 -5.20 41.02
N PRO A 73 -0.33 -6.07 41.18
CA PRO A 73 -0.38 -7.47 40.73
C PRO A 73 -1.25 -8.35 41.65
N CYS A 74 -1.38 -8.01 42.93
CA CYS A 74 -2.20 -8.70 43.93
C CYS A 74 -3.43 -7.88 44.30
N GLY A 75 -4.56 -8.56 44.57
CA GLY A 75 -5.89 -7.99 44.82
C GLY A 75 -6.00 -7.01 45.99
N GLU A 76 -5.01 -6.95 46.88
CA GLU A 76 -5.07 -6.17 48.11
C GLU A 76 -4.42 -4.78 47.96
N GLY A 77 -5.19 -3.73 48.29
CA GLY A 77 -4.78 -2.33 48.16
C GLY A 77 -5.80 -1.45 47.42
N ASN A 78 -5.57 -0.13 47.42
CA ASN A 78 -6.46 0.86 46.82
C ASN A 78 -6.62 0.66 45.30
N LEU A 79 -7.85 0.82 44.80
CA LEU A 79 -8.22 0.65 43.38
C LEU A 79 -7.53 1.72 42.51
N SER A 80 -6.34 1.40 42.00
CA SER A 80 -5.59 2.26 41.09
C SER A 80 -5.35 1.58 39.75
N PHE A 81 -5.71 2.26 38.66
CA PHE A 81 -5.59 1.77 37.29
C PHE A 81 -4.47 2.50 36.53
N SER A 82 -3.77 1.77 35.66
CA SER A 82 -2.81 2.34 34.71
C SER A 82 -3.40 2.30 33.31
N LEU A 83 -3.37 3.43 32.60
CA LEU A 83 -3.74 3.49 31.19
C LEU A 83 -2.47 3.29 30.35
N PHE A 84 -2.41 2.19 29.60
CA PHE A 84 -1.36 1.96 28.62
C PHE A 84 -1.93 2.15 27.22
N LEU A 85 -1.43 3.16 26.51
CA LEU A 85 -1.80 3.43 25.12
C LEU A 85 -0.88 2.64 24.20
N TYR A 86 -1.46 1.71 23.45
CA TYR A 86 -0.77 1.01 22.38
C TYR A 86 -1.32 1.47 21.04
N TYR A 87 -0.44 1.83 20.10
CA TYR A 87 -0.84 2.05 18.72
C TYR A 87 -0.69 0.73 17.97
N PRO A 88 -1.78 0.00 17.66
CA PRO A 88 -1.70 -1.18 16.82
C PRO A 88 -1.23 -0.74 15.44
N LEU A 89 -0.26 -1.49 14.92
CA LEU A 89 0.12 -1.41 13.52
C LEU A 89 -1.07 -1.91 12.70
N SER A 90 -1.65 -1.05 11.88
CA SER A 90 -2.65 -1.41 10.86
C SER A 90 -1.97 -1.77 9.55
#